data_AF-U1SIT6-F1
#
_entry.id   AF-U1SIT6-F1
#
_cell.length_a   1.000
_cell.length_b   1.000
_cell.length_c   1.000
_cell.angle_alpha   90.00
_cell.angle_beta   90.00
_cell.angle_gamma   90.00
#
_symmetry.space_group_name_H-M   'P 1'
#
loop_
_entity.id
_entity.type
_entity.pdbx_description
1 polymer ?
#
loop_
_entity_poly.entity_id
_entity_poly.type
_entity_poly.pdbx_seq_one_letter_code
_entity_poly.pdbx_strand_id
1 'polypeptide(L)' 'MQSKNDSYPIKRVKLTSIELRAEESKLSKEFGSLEELRLKHDTLGLTIAEHDALNRLHSIRFLLGQ' A
#
# COMPACT_ATOMS: atom_id res chain seq x y z
N MET A 1 4.99 -8.20 -35.33
CA MET A 1 4.06 -7.85 -34.23
C MET A 1 4.91 -7.36 -33.07
N GLN A 2 4.94 -6.06 -32.80
CA GLN A 2 5.73 -5.47 -31.71
C GLN A 2 5.02 -5.72 -30.38
N SER A 3 5.66 -6.49 -29.51
CA SER A 3 5.29 -6.62 -28.10
C SER A 3 5.34 -5.23 -27.46
N LYS A 4 4.18 -4.71 -27.06
CA LYS A 4 4.11 -3.50 -26.24
C LYS A 4 4.76 -3.86 -24.90
N ASN A 5 5.96 -3.35 -24.68
CA ASN A 5 6.55 -3.32 -23.35
C ASN A 5 5.64 -2.44 -22.50
N ASP A 6 4.69 -3.05 -21.79
CA ASP A 6 3.95 -2.42 -20.69
C ASP A 6 4.96 -2.16 -19.57
N SER A 7 5.77 -1.12 -19.77
CA SER A 7 6.71 -0.62 -18.79
C SER A 7 5.89 -0.03 -17.65
N TYR A 8 5.59 -0.84 -16.64
CA TYR A 8 4.99 -0.36 -15.41
C TYR A 8 5.86 0.79 -14.89
N PRO A 9 5.32 2.02 -14.79
CA PRO A 9 6.11 3.15 -14.35
C PRO A 9 6.50 2.91 -12.89
N ILE A 10 7.76 2.52 -12.67
CA ILE A 10 8.34 2.44 -11.33
C ILE A 10 8.52 3.89 -10.85
N LYS A 11 7.48 4.44 -10.21
CA LYS A 11 7.59 5.70 -9.48
C LYS A 11 8.56 5.47 -8.33
N ARG A 12 9.79 5.98 -8.46
CA ARG A 12 10.78 6.00 -7.37
C ARG A 12 10.29 6.95 -6.29
N VAL A 13 9.62 6.41 -5.29
CA VAL A 13 9.19 7.14 -4.10
C VAL A 13 10.42 7.34 -3.21
N LYS A 14 10.98 8.55 -3.21
CA LYS A 14 12.04 8.95 -2.27
C LYS A 14 11.39 9.49 -0.98
N LEU A 15 10.77 8.61 -0.21
CA LEU A 15 10.33 8.97 1.13
C LEU A 15 11.40 8.55 2.14
N THR A 16 11.66 9.43 3.08
CA THR A 16 12.47 9.13 4.26
C THR A 16 11.71 8.17 5.19
N SER A 17 12.42 7.50 6.11
CA SER A 17 11.79 6.62 7.09
C SER A 17 10.75 7.33 7.98
N ILE A 18 10.95 8.63 8.25
CA ILE A 18 10.00 9.45 9.01
C ILE A 18 8.71 9.66 8.21
N GLU A 19 8.84 10.00 6.92
CA GLU A 19 7.68 10.21 6.06
C GLU A 19 6.92 8.90 5.80
N LEU A 20 7.62 7.77 5.65
CA LEU A 20 7.00 6.45 5.56
C LEU A 20 6.16 6.12 6.79
N ARG A 21 6.67 6.38 8.00
CA ARG A 21 5.89 6.19 9.25
C ARG A 21 4.71 7.15 9.35
N ALA A 22 4.87 8.39 8.88
CA ALA A 22 3.77 9.36 8.85
C ALA A 22 2.66 8.91 7.89
N GLU A 23 3.04 8.38 6.72
CA GLU A 23 2.11 7.83 5.73
C GLU A 23 1.42 6.57 6.24
N GLU A 24 2.15 5.66 6.90
CA GLU A 24 1.58 4.50 7.60
C GLU A 24 0.54 4.93 8.63
N SER A 25 0.88 5.89 9.49
CA SER A 25 -0.05 6.39 10.52
C SER A 25 -1.29 7.04 9.90
N LYS A 26 -1.13 7.78 8.80
CA LYS A 26 -2.24 8.41 8.08
C LYS A 26 -3.18 7.36 7.50
N LEU A 27 -2.64 6.41 6.74
CA LEU A 27 -3.42 5.33 6.11
C LEU A 27 -4.11 4.45 7.17
N SER A 28 -3.41 4.13 8.26
CA SER A 28 -3.97 3.34 9.34
C SER A 28 -5.12 4.03 10.07
N LYS A 29 -5.09 5.38 10.20
CA LYS A 29 -6.21 6.14 10.78
C LYS A 29 -7.41 6.23 9.86
N GLU A 30 -7.19 6.27 8.56
CA GLU A 30 -8.25 6.48 7.56
C GLU A 30 -8.94 5.17 7.17
N PHE A 31 -8.18 4.09 6.97
CA PHE A 31 -8.68 2.81 6.44
C PHE A 31 -8.59 1.65 7.45
N GLY A 32 -7.97 1.86 8.61
CA GLY A 32 -7.67 0.81 9.57
C GLY A 32 -6.26 0.21 9.38
N SER A 33 -5.84 -0.59 10.35
CA SER A 33 -4.56 -1.29 10.33
C SER A 33 -4.46 -2.29 9.16
N LEU A 34 -3.23 -2.70 8.83
CA LEU A 34 -3.00 -3.70 7.78
C LEU A 34 -3.73 -5.01 8.07
N GLU A 35 -3.76 -5.41 9.34
CA GLU A 35 -4.43 -6.62 9.82
C GLU A 35 -5.95 -6.52 9.68
N GLU A 36 -6.54 -5.38 10.02
CA GLU A 36 -7.98 -5.13 9.84
C GLU A 36 -8.36 -5.13 8.35
N LEU A 37 -7.57 -4.49 7.50
CA LEU A 37 -7.79 -4.50 6.05
C LEU A 37 -7.64 -5.91 5.46
N ARG A 38 -6.68 -6.71 5.92
CA ARG A 38 -6.56 -8.13 5.52
C ARG A 38 -7.79 -8.93 5.94
N LEU A 39 -8.22 -8.79 7.19
CA LEU A 39 -9.39 -9.50 7.70
C LEU A 39 -10.64 -9.12 6.89
N LYS A 40 -10.81 -7.83 6.58
CA LYS A 40 -11.93 -7.32 5.77
C LYS A 40 -11.88 -7.85 4.34
N HIS A 41 -10.70 -7.90 3.73
CA HIS A 41 -10.50 -8.49 2.40
C HIS A 41 -10.98 -9.94 2.35
N ASP A 42 -10.62 -10.73 3.35
CA ASP A 42 -10.92 -12.16 3.38
C ASP A 42 -12.38 -12.47 3.73
N THR A 43 -13.09 -11.53 4.36
CA THR A 43 -14.47 -11.74 4.86
C THR A 43 -15.54 -11.08 4.01
N LEU A 44 -15.33 -9.82 3.59
CA LEU A 44 -16.35 -8.98 2.96
C LEU A 44 -15.92 -8.44 1.59
N GLY A 45 -14.62 -8.52 1.28
CA GLY A 45 -14.00 -7.83 0.15
C GLY A 45 -13.67 -6.37 0.49
N LEU A 46 -12.70 -5.82 -0.24
CA LEU A 46 -12.27 -4.42 -0.09
C LEU A 46 -12.85 -3.55 -1.19
N THR A 47 -13.15 -2.30 -0.84
CA THR A 47 -13.31 -1.25 -1.85
C THR A 47 -11.98 -0.98 -2.55
N ILE A 48 -12.03 -0.31 -3.71
CA ILE A 48 -10.81 0.05 -4.47
C ILE A 48 -9.85 0.87 -3.59
N ALA A 49 -10.37 1.84 -2.84
CA ALA A 49 -9.56 2.68 -1.95
C ALA A 49 -8.89 1.89 -0.82
N GLU A 50 -9.61 0.94 -0.22
CA GLU A 50 -9.08 0.08 0.83
C GLU A 50 -8.05 -0.92 0.30
N HIS A 51 -8.26 -1.43 -0.91
CA HIS A 51 -7.28 -2.30 -1.58
C HIS A 51 -5.99 -1.54 -1.89
N ASP A 52 -6.09 -0.29 -2.37
CA ASP A 52 -4.94 0.57 -2.57
C ASP A 52 -4.23 0.89 -1.25
N ALA A 53 -4.98 1.18 -0.19
CA ALA A 53 -4.45 1.40 1.15
C ALA A 53 -3.72 0.17 1.70
N LEU A 54 -4.28 -1.03 1.53
CA LEU A 54 -3.68 -2.31 1.91
C LEU A 54 -2.32 -2.50 1.22
N ASN A 55 -2.29 -2.36 -0.11
CA ASN A 55 -1.06 -2.52 -0.89
C ASN A 55 0.01 -1.49 -0.49
N ARG A 56 -0.42 -0.27 -0.17
CA ARG A 56 0.47 0.81 0.22
C ARG A 56 1.03 0.62 1.63
N LEU A 57 0.20 0.24 2.60
CA LEU A 57 0.64 -0.14 3.95
C LEU A 57 1.63 -1.31 3.91
N HIS A 58 1.36 -2.32 3.08
CA HIS A 58 2.27 -3.45 2.88
C HIS A 58 3.63 -3.00 2.30
N SER A 59 3.60 -2.13 1.29
CA SER A 59 4.82 -1.57 0.69
C SER A 59 5.61 -0.73 1.71
N ILE A 60 4.93 0.05 2.54
CA ILE A 60 5.56 0.87 3.59
C ILE A 60 6.25 -0.02 4.63
N ARG A 61 5.58 -1.06 5.14
CA ARG A 61 6.20 -2.01 6.10
C ARG A 61 7.41 -2.70 5.50
N PHE A 62 7.32 -3.15 4.25
CA PHE A 62 8.46 -3.73 3.53
C PHE A 62 9.66 -2.77 3.44
N LEU A 63 9.42 -1.49 3.09
CA LEU A 63 10.48 -0.48 3.02
C LEU A 63 11.06 -0.10 4.39
N LEU A 64 10.27 -0.24 5.46
CA LEU A 64 10.71 -0.04 6.85
C LEU A 64 11.42 -1.27 7.44
N GLY A 65 11.40 -2.42 6.77
CA GLY A 65 12.03 -3.66 7.22
C GLY A 65 11.28 -4.37 8.36
N GLN A 66 9.95 -4.25 8.39
CA GLN A 66 9.06 -4.87 9.38
C GLN A 66 8.35 -6.12 8.86
#